data_AF-A0A550C3N2-F1
#
_entry.id   AF-A0A550C3N2-F1
#
_cell.length_a   1.000
_cell.length_b   1.000
_cell.length_c   1.000
_cell.angle_alpha   90.00
_cell.angle_beta   90.00
_cell.angle_gamma   90.00
#
_symmetry.space_group_name_H-M   'P 1'
#
loop_
_entity.id
_entity.type
_entity.pdbx_description
1 polymer ?
#
loop_
_entity_poly.entity_id
_entity_poly.type
_entity_poly.pdbx_seq_one_letter_code
_entity_poly.pdbx_strand_id
1 'polypeptide(L)'
;MAMSYVKMSMFHWHVVDSQSFPLVVDAFPELAQMGAYSADKVYTTEDVRDIVSYAAQLGIDVLMEIDMPGHMDIISLAYPEYIACSEGVPWATYANEPPSGQLRFTTSEAVDFASCLVSSVADTSSSSYFSTGGDEINTLCYEDDEQFQQELSATGATFDSAFDAFIQQVHGSLAEVNKIPVVWEEMVLNHNVTLSNETIVIVWTASENAAKVAERNFRIVHGPSDYFYLDCGAGEWLGNWPAGNSWCDPFKTWQHAYTFDPLANLTSDQASLVMGDDPQSLDSTVWPRAASSAETFWTATQADGSALDVNTALPRLQELRYRL
;
A
#
# COMPACT_ATOMS: atom_id res chain seq x y z
N MET A 1 -5.62 8.73 -17.69
CA MET A 1 -6.82 8.96 -18.52
C MET A 1 -7.96 8.00 -18.20
N ALA A 2 -7.76 6.68 -18.27
CA ALA A 2 -8.82 5.68 -18.07
C ALA A 2 -9.57 5.84 -16.72
N MET A 3 -8.84 6.07 -15.63
CA MET A 3 -9.40 6.38 -14.30
C MET A 3 -10.46 7.50 -14.34
N SER A 4 -10.18 8.60 -15.04
CA SER A 4 -11.09 9.74 -15.16
C SER A 4 -12.37 9.37 -15.92
N TYR A 5 -12.27 8.51 -16.94
CA TYR A 5 -13.44 8.07 -17.71
C TYR A 5 -14.44 7.26 -16.86
N VAL A 6 -13.93 6.59 -15.83
CA VAL A 6 -14.74 5.80 -14.88
C VAL A 6 -14.93 6.48 -13.53
N LYS A 7 -14.48 7.74 -13.39
CA LYS A 7 -14.60 8.56 -12.16
C LYS A 7 -13.85 8.02 -10.94
N MET A 8 -12.80 7.23 -11.14
CA MET A 8 -11.83 6.99 -10.07
C MET A 8 -11.10 8.30 -9.77
N SER A 9 -10.91 8.59 -8.49
CA SER A 9 -10.44 9.89 -7.99
C SER A 9 -9.17 9.82 -7.15
N MET A 10 -8.64 8.61 -6.90
CA MET A 10 -7.39 8.40 -6.18
C MET A 10 -6.47 7.51 -7.02
N PHE A 11 -5.24 7.95 -7.25
CA PHE A 11 -4.16 7.13 -7.75
C PHE A 11 -3.22 6.82 -6.59
N HIS A 12 -3.31 5.59 -6.06
CA HIS A 12 -2.36 5.10 -5.09
C HIS A 12 -1.07 4.67 -5.82
N TRP A 13 0.04 5.33 -5.50
CA TRP A 13 1.32 5.12 -6.13
C TRP A 13 2.32 4.52 -5.13
N HIS A 14 2.31 3.18 -5.09
CA HIS A 14 3.35 2.37 -4.47
C HIS A 14 4.61 2.43 -5.36
N VAL A 15 5.49 3.38 -5.07
CA VAL A 15 6.58 3.79 -5.97
C VAL A 15 7.92 3.14 -5.62
N VAL A 16 8.08 2.64 -4.40
CA VAL A 16 9.30 1.97 -3.90
C VAL A 16 8.93 0.69 -3.16
N ASP A 17 9.81 -0.30 -3.21
CA ASP A 17 9.74 -1.56 -2.45
C ASP A 17 11.18 -2.10 -2.29
N SER A 18 11.36 -3.22 -1.61
CA SER A 18 12.61 -3.97 -1.44
C SER A 18 13.38 -4.20 -2.73
N GLN A 19 12.72 -4.29 -3.88
CA GLN A 19 13.39 -4.58 -5.16
C GLN A 19 13.92 -3.33 -5.87
N SER A 20 13.33 -2.14 -5.65
CA SER A 20 13.81 -0.93 -6.32
C SER A 20 13.34 0.38 -5.66
N PHE A 21 14.19 1.39 -5.76
CA PHE A 21 13.91 2.77 -5.36
C PHE A 21 14.06 3.71 -6.58
N PRO A 22 13.05 3.85 -7.45
CA PRO A 22 13.14 4.70 -8.64
C PRO A 22 12.87 6.19 -8.38
N LEU A 23 12.42 6.58 -7.18
CA LEU A 23 12.02 7.95 -6.88
C LEU A 23 13.21 8.83 -6.50
N VAL A 24 13.42 9.97 -7.17
CA VAL A 24 14.44 10.94 -6.74
C VAL A 24 13.92 11.74 -5.55
N VAL A 25 14.63 11.64 -4.43
CA VAL A 25 14.40 12.45 -3.23
C VAL A 25 15.58 13.37 -3.04
N ASP A 26 15.36 14.70 -3.09
CA ASP A 26 16.45 15.68 -3.05
C ASP A 26 17.31 15.59 -1.79
N ALA A 27 16.72 15.18 -0.66
CA ALA A 27 17.43 14.95 0.60
C ALA A 27 18.31 13.69 0.58
N PHE A 28 17.97 12.71 -0.27
CA PHE A 28 18.62 11.39 -0.36
C PHE A 28 18.79 10.94 -1.82
N PRO A 29 19.52 11.70 -2.65
CA PRO A 29 19.60 11.45 -4.08
C PRO A 29 20.27 10.10 -4.42
N GLU A 30 21.09 9.57 -3.52
CA GLU A 30 21.73 8.26 -3.63
C GLU A 30 20.72 7.10 -3.67
N LEU A 31 19.53 7.23 -3.07
CA LEU A 31 18.51 6.16 -3.08
C LEU A 31 18.12 5.79 -4.51
N ALA A 32 17.83 6.79 -5.35
CA ALA A 32 17.55 6.55 -6.78
C ALA A 32 18.79 6.16 -7.58
N GLN A 33 19.95 6.75 -7.28
CA GLN A 33 21.19 6.46 -8.01
C GLN A 33 21.62 5.00 -7.86
N MET A 34 21.35 4.39 -6.70
CA MET A 34 21.76 3.03 -6.37
C MET A 34 20.62 2.03 -6.47
N GLY A 35 19.39 2.43 -6.13
CA GLY A 35 18.23 1.55 -6.01
C GLY A 35 17.32 1.49 -7.24
N ALA A 36 17.48 2.36 -8.24
CA ALA A 36 16.70 2.24 -9.47
C ALA A 36 17.21 1.09 -10.35
N TYR A 37 16.31 0.42 -11.06
CA TYR A 37 16.70 -0.66 -12.00
C TYR A 37 17.67 -0.22 -13.09
N SER A 38 17.60 1.04 -13.51
CA SER A 38 18.55 1.67 -14.43
C SER A 38 18.41 3.19 -14.36
N ALA A 39 19.43 3.93 -14.83
CA ALA A 39 19.45 5.40 -14.79
C ALA A 39 18.33 6.08 -15.59
N ASP A 40 17.68 5.37 -16.51
CA ASP A 40 16.52 5.82 -17.29
C ASP A 40 15.16 5.33 -16.72
N LYS A 41 15.17 4.56 -15.63
CA LYS A 41 13.99 4.08 -14.91
C LYS A 41 13.86 4.78 -13.55
N VAL A 42 13.86 6.11 -13.61
CA VAL A 42 13.84 6.99 -12.46
C VAL A 42 12.71 7.99 -12.62
N TYR A 43 12.00 8.29 -11.54
CA TYR A 43 11.04 9.39 -11.45
C TYR A 43 11.72 10.58 -10.80
N THR A 44 12.03 11.59 -11.61
CA THR A 44 12.58 12.85 -11.10
C THR A 44 11.51 13.66 -10.37
N THR A 45 11.92 14.67 -9.60
CA THR A 45 11.00 15.62 -8.96
C THR A 45 10.07 16.29 -9.98
N GLU A 46 10.53 16.51 -11.21
CA GLU A 46 9.70 17.09 -12.27
C GLU A 46 8.70 16.07 -12.82
N ASP A 47 9.09 14.80 -12.97
CA ASP A 47 8.15 13.74 -13.37
C ASP A 47 7.02 13.59 -12.35
N VAL A 48 7.35 13.64 -11.05
CA VAL A 48 6.35 13.59 -9.97
C VAL A 48 5.41 14.79 -10.07
N ARG A 49 5.93 16.01 -10.25
CA ARG A 49 5.10 17.22 -10.42
C ARG A 49 4.20 17.12 -11.65
N ASP A 50 4.71 16.61 -12.75
CA ASP A 50 3.95 16.43 -13.99
C ASP A 50 2.81 15.42 -13.79
N ILE A 51 3.09 14.29 -13.12
CA ILE A 51 2.08 13.27 -12.78
C ILE A 51 1.00 13.86 -11.86
N VAL A 52 1.40 14.54 -10.77
CA VAL A 52 0.47 15.18 -9.82
C VAL A 52 -0.37 16.24 -10.52
N SER A 53 0.24 17.11 -11.34
CA SER A 53 -0.47 18.16 -12.09
C SER A 53 -1.45 17.58 -13.11
N TYR A 54 -1.03 16.52 -13.82
CA TYR A 54 -1.88 15.87 -14.80
C TYR A 54 -3.05 15.13 -14.15
N ALA A 55 -2.82 14.44 -13.04
CA ALA A 55 -3.87 13.80 -12.24
C ALA A 55 -4.88 14.84 -11.73
N ALA A 56 -4.40 15.98 -11.20
CA ALA A 56 -5.25 17.06 -10.72
C ALA A 56 -6.16 17.65 -11.82
N GLN A 57 -5.66 17.80 -13.06
CA GLN A 57 -6.46 18.24 -14.21
C GLN A 57 -7.60 17.26 -14.55
N LEU A 58 -7.48 16.01 -14.14
CA LEU A 58 -8.47 14.96 -14.33
C LEU A 58 -9.36 14.73 -13.10
N GLY A 59 -9.18 15.51 -12.02
CA GLY A 59 -9.87 15.33 -10.74
C GLY A 59 -9.41 14.09 -9.96
N ILE A 60 -8.15 13.68 -10.16
CA ILE A 60 -7.53 12.54 -9.50
C ILE A 60 -6.48 13.06 -8.53
N ASP A 61 -6.58 12.64 -7.27
CA ASP A 61 -5.55 12.86 -6.24
C ASP A 61 -4.47 11.76 -6.31
N VAL A 62 -3.24 12.08 -5.90
CA VAL A 62 -2.11 11.13 -5.94
C VAL A 62 -1.64 10.84 -4.52
N LEU A 63 -2.09 9.70 -4.00
CA LEU A 63 -1.63 9.13 -2.74
C LEU A 63 -0.30 8.42 -3.01
N MET A 64 0.80 8.94 -2.49
CA MET A 64 2.10 8.26 -2.57
C MET A 64 2.31 7.36 -1.35
N GLU A 65 3.05 6.29 -1.55
CA GLU A 65 3.43 5.35 -0.50
C GLU A 65 4.95 5.17 -0.43
N ILE A 66 5.45 5.18 0.80
CA ILE A 66 6.76 4.64 1.16
C ILE A 66 6.45 3.62 2.25
N ASP A 67 6.45 2.34 1.88
CA ASP A 67 6.07 1.26 2.79
C ASP A 67 7.18 1.01 3.82
N MET A 68 6.80 1.01 5.09
CA MET A 68 7.73 0.89 6.21
C MET A 68 7.06 0.20 7.41
N PRO A 69 7.83 -0.53 8.23
CA PRO A 69 9.27 -0.78 8.12
C PRO A 69 9.61 -1.99 7.25
N GLY A 70 8.62 -2.75 6.79
CA GLY A 70 8.81 -3.81 5.79
C GLY A 70 9.13 -3.22 4.41
N HIS A 71 9.42 -4.07 3.41
CA HIS A 71 9.55 -3.62 2.02
C HIS A 71 10.65 -2.56 1.76
N MET A 72 11.77 -2.61 2.50
CA MET A 72 12.83 -1.57 2.45
C MET A 72 14.24 -2.09 2.10
N ASP A 73 14.41 -3.34 1.65
CA ASP A 73 15.75 -3.91 1.45
C ASP A 73 16.66 -3.06 0.56
N ILE A 74 16.10 -2.44 -0.50
CA ILE A 74 16.85 -1.64 -1.47
C ILE A 74 17.62 -0.47 -0.85
N ILE A 75 17.18 0.03 0.31
CA ILE A 75 17.85 1.11 1.05
C ILE A 75 19.24 0.67 1.51
N SER A 76 19.47 -0.63 1.72
CA SER A 76 20.75 -1.20 2.14
C SER A 76 21.91 -0.90 1.18
N LEU A 77 21.62 -0.59 -0.09
CA LEU A 77 22.64 -0.20 -1.06
C LEU A 77 23.31 1.13 -0.68
N ALA A 78 22.56 2.07 -0.11
CA ALA A 78 23.06 3.37 0.33
C ALA A 78 23.33 3.41 1.84
N TYR A 79 22.48 2.74 2.63
CA TYR A 79 22.48 2.75 4.10
C TYR A 79 22.35 1.34 4.67
N PRO A 80 23.36 0.47 4.52
CA PRO A 80 23.30 -0.93 4.99
C PRO A 80 23.08 -1.04 6.50
N GLU A 81 23.55 -0.06 7.28
CA GLU A 81 23.35 -0.01 8.73
C GLU A 81 21.89 0.20 9.14
N TYR A 82 21.02 0.69 8.23
CA TYR A 82 19.60 0.93 8.54
C TYR A 82 18.71 -0.30 8.33
N ILE A 83 19.18 -1.36 7.66
CA ILE A 83 18.32 -2.48 7.23
C ILE A 83 18.69 -3.78 7.95
N ALA A 84 17.75 -4.33 8.72
CA ALA A 84 17.79 -5.66 9.29
C ALA A 84 17.49 -6.72 8.23
N CYS A 85 18.07 -7.92 8.40
CA CYS A 85 17.86 -9.09 7.56
C CYS A 85 17.96 -8.88 6.03
N SER A 86 18.73 -7.87 5.61
CA SER A 86 18.97 -7.55 4.19
C SER A 86 19.53 -8.76 3.43
N GLU A 87 18.90 -9.11 2.32
CA GLU A 87 19.20 -10.31 1.51
C GLU A 87 19.38 -11.60 2.34
N GLY A 88 18.64 -11.73 3.45
CA GLY A 88 18.71 -12.85 4.37
C GLY A 88 18.50 -14.21 3.68
N VAL A 89 19.24 -15.23 4.10
CA VAL A 89 19.17 -16.58 3.52
C VAL A 89 18.87 -17.63 4.60
N PRO A 90 17.81 -18.44 4.44
CA PRO A 90 16.83 -18.41 3.35
C PRO A 90 15.86 -17.22 3.48
N TRP A 91 15.60 -16.50 2.39
CA TRP A 91 14.74 -15.30 2.38
C TRP A 91 13.34 -15.57 2.95
N ALA A 92 12.80 -16.78 2.71
CA ALA A 92 11.48 -17.20 3.16
C ALA A 92 11.33 -17.30 4.69
N THR A 93 12.43 -17.20 5.44
CA THR A 93 12.39 -17.04 6.90
C THR A 93 12.06 -15.62 7.31
N TYR A 94 12.50 -14.64 6.51
CA TYR A 94 12.51 -13.23 6.88
C TYR A 94 11.56 -12.35 6.07
N ALA A 95 10.94 -12.88 5.00
CA ALA A 95 9.97 -12.18 4.17
C ALA A 95 9.03 -13.17 3.43
N ASN A 96 7.89 -12.67 2.96
CA ASN A 96 6.97 -13.43 2.11
C ASN A 96 7.43 -13.51 0.65
N GLU A 97 8.25 -12.54 0.22
CA GLU A 97 8.88 -12.50 -1.10
C GLU A 97 10.34 -12.03 -0.99
N PRO A 98 11.25 -12.43 -1.90
CA PRO A 98 12.61 -11.92 -1.93
C PRO A 98 12.71 -10.55 -2.64
N PRO A 99 13.70 -9.72 -2.28
CA PRO A 99 14.63 -9.91 -1.16
C PRO A 99 13.99 -9.57 0.19
N SER A 100 14.48 -10.18 1.27
CA SER A 100 14.11 -9.76 2.62
C SER A 100 14.89 -8.52 3.03
N GLY A 101 14.29 -7.66 3.83
CA GLY A 101 14.95 -6.50 4.44
C GLY A 101 13.93 -5.55 5.05
N GLN A 102 14.16 -5.15 6.29
CA GLN A 102 13.25 -4.27 7.02
C GLN A 102 14.04 -3.20 7.79
N LEU A 103 13.49 -2.01 7.93
CA LEU A 103 14.15 -0.90 8.62
C LEU A 103 14.40 -1.21 10.11
N ARG A 104 15.62 -1.01 10.59
CA ARG A 104 16.00 -1.08 12.01
C ARG A 104 15.43 0.11 12.77
N PHE A 105 14.21 -0.04 13.28
CA PHE A 105 13.55 1.02 14.03
C PHE A 105 14.03 1.20 15.49
N THR A 106 15.08 0.49 15.92
CA THR A 106 15.80 0.75 17.18
C THR A 106 17.01 1.67 17.00
N THR A 107 17.45 1.87 15.75
CA THR A 107 18.60 2.70 15.41
C THR A 107 18.13 4.13 15.19
N SER A 108 18.54 5.07 16.05
CA SER A 108 18.07 6.47 16.00
C SER A 108 18.22 7.12 14.64
N GLU A 109 19.35 6.90 13.99
CA GLU A 109 19.67 7.45 12.67
C GLU A 109 18.76 6.88 11.58
N ALA A 110 18.37 5.61 11.68
CA ALA A 110 17.43 4.98 10.75
C ALA A 110 16.00 5.53 10.94
N VAL A 111 15.60 5.80 12.18
CA VAL A 111 14.30 6.41 12.48
C VAL A 111 14.25 7.87 11.99
N ASP A 112 15.29 8.66 12.25
CA ASP A 112 15.40 10.04 11.76
C ASP A 112 15.42 10.08 10.22
N PHE A 113 16.12 9.13 9.59
CA PHE A 113 16.09 8.91 8.14
C PHE A 113 14.68 8.65 7.64
N ALA A 114 13.93 7.71 8.23
CA ALA A 114 12.57 7.38 7.81
C ALA A 114 11.60 8.57 7.93
N SER A 115 11.65 9.30 9.05
CA SER A 115 10.83 10.50 9.26
C SER A 115 11.15 11.60 8.24
N CYS A 116 12.43 11.80 7.91
CA CYS A 116 12.87 12.79 6.92
C CYS A 116 12.50 12.35 5.49
N LEU A 117 12.64 11.06 5.18
CA LEU A 117 12.30 10.49 3.88
C LEU A 117 10.80 10.67 3.58
N VAL A 118 9.95 10.22 4.50
CA VAL A 118 8.49 10.32 4.35
C VAL A 118 8.02 11.76 4.23
N SER A 119 8.48 12.66 5.11
CA SER A 119 8.10 14.08 5.05
C SER A 119 8.60 14.76 3.76
N SER A 120 9.80 14.42 3.28
CA SER A 120 10.35 14.96 2.03
C SER A 120 9.56 14.52 0.80
N VAL A 121 9.16 13.24 0.73
CA VAL A 121 8.35 12.73 -0.39
C VAL A 121 6.92 13.30 -0.30
N ALA A 122 6.36 13.33 0.90
CA ALA A 122 4.99 13.83 1.12
C ALA A 122 4.81 15.29 0.70
N ASP A 123 5.83 16.14 0.87
CA ASP A 123 5.80 17.55 0.45
C ASP A 123 5.74 17.73 -1.09
N THR A 124 6.08 16.68 -1.86
CA THR A 124 5.98 16.73 -3.33
C THR A 124 4.56 16.51 -3.86
N SER A 125 3.68 15.90 -3.07
CA SER A 125 2.28 15.64 -3.44
C SER A 125 1.35 16.70 -2.85
N SER A 126 0.31 17.08 -3.59
CA SER A 126 -0.77 17.93 -3.09
C SER A 126 -1.84 17.18 -2.29
N SER A 127 -1.77 15.84 -2.23
CA SER A 127 -2.75 15.03 -1.51
C SER A 127 -2.74 15.35 -0.02
N SER A 128 -3.90 15.34 0.64
CA SER A 128 -3.97 15.40 2.11
C SER A 128 -3.53 14.09 2.77
N TYR A 129 -3.28 13.05 1.98
CA TYR A 129 -2.97 11.69 2.44
C TYR A 129 -1.55 11.29 2.04
N PHE A 130 -0.95 10.43 2.84
CA PHE A 130 0.34 9.78 2.54
C PHE A 130 0.35 8.40 3.16
N SER A 131 0.71 7.37 2.39
CA SER A 131 0.79 6.01 2.93
C SER A 131 2.17 5.75 3.53
N THR A 132 2.19 5.24 4.75
CA THR A 132 3.40 4.70 5.37
C THR A 132 3.42 3.18 5.33
N GLY A 133 2.45 2.56 4.64
CA GLY A 133 2.28 1.12 4.54
C GLY A 133 2.13 0.44 5.89
N GLY A 134 3.05 -0.47 6.21
CA GLY A 134 3.08 -1.23 7.45
C GLY A 134 2.43 -2.61 7.35
N ASP A 135 2.48 -3.21 6.16
CA ASP A 135 2.11 -4.60 5.95
C ASP A 135 3.27 -5.56 6.25
N GLU A 136 2.93 -6.84 6.36
CA GLU A 136 3.86 -7.98 6.30
C GLU A 136 5.11 -7.93 7.21
N ILE A 137 5.05 -7.20 8.33
CA ILE A 137 6.18 -7.08 9.27
C ILE A 137 6.57 -8.45 9.82
N ASN A 138 7.73 -8.95 9.41
CA ASN A 138 8.26 -10.23 9.85
C ASN A 138 9.09 -10.05 11.13
N THR A 139 8.65 -10.61 12.25
CA THR A 139 9.35 -10.46 13.54
C THR A 139 10.66 -11.24 13.60
N LEU A 140 10.79 -12.35 12.87
CA LEU A 140 12.02 -13.15 12.84
C LEU A 140 13.20 -12.34 12.27
N CYS A 141 12.93 -11.42 11.34
CA CYS A 141 13.93 -10.47 10.83
C CYS A 141 14.62 -9.70 11.97
N TYR A 142 13.85 -9.28 12.98
CA TYR A 142 14.35 -8.52 14.12
C TYR A 142 14.83 -9.40 15.27
N GLU A 143 14.20 -10.56 15.49
CA GLU A 143 14.61 -11.53 16.51
C GLU A 143 16.04 -12.06 16.25
N ASP A 144 16.37 -12.28 14.97
CA ASP A 144 17.69 -12.77 14.56
C ASP A 144 18.72 -11.64 14.28
N ASP A 145 18.30 -10.37 14.25
CA ASP A 145 19.21 -9.23 14.02
C ASP A 145 19.93 -8.81 15.31
N GLU A 146 21.22 -9.13 15.41
CA GLU A 146 22.02 -8.88 16.61
C GLU A 146 22.05 -7.40 17.02
N GLN A 147 22.11 -6.48 16.04
CA GLN A 147 22.15 -5.05 16.31
C GLN A 147 20.82 -4.57 16.89
N PHE A 148 19.70 -4.93 16.27
CA PHE A 148 18.37 -4.61 16.75
C PHE A 148 18.15 -5.13 18.19
N GLN A 149 18.51 -6.39 18.46
CA GLN A 149 18.36 -6.97 19.80
C GLN A 149 19.24 -6.27 20.86
N GLN A 150 20.46 -5.87 20.49
CA GLN A 150 21.35 -5.12 21.39
C GLN A 150 20.80 -3.73 21.71
N GLU A 151 20.35 -2.99 20.70
CA GLU A 151 19.77 -1.66 20.85
C GLU A 151 18.46 -1.71 21.64
N LEU A 152 17.56 -2.64 21.31
CA LEU A 152 16.30 -2.84 22.03
C LEU A 152 16.57 -3.13 23.52
N SER A 153 17.49 -4.05 23.80
CA SER A 153 17.87 -4.41 25.18
C SER A 153 18.47 -3.23 25.95
N ALA A 154 19.21 -2.35 25.29
CA ALA A 154 19.80 -1.17 25.92
C ALA A 154 18.76 -0.13 26.35
N THR A 155 17.62 -0.06 25.67
CA THR A 155 16.51 0.85 26.03
C THR A 155 15.61 0.28 27.14
N GLY A 156 15.55 -1.04 27.28
CA GLY A 156 14.58 -1.72 28.15
C GLY A 156 13.15 -1.74 27.60
N ALA A 157 12.97 -1.36 26.33
CA ALA A 157 11.69 -1.42 25.62
C ALA A 157 11.35 -2.85 25.18
N THR A 158 10.06 -3.12 24.98
CA THR A 158 9.60 -4.29 24.21
C THR A 158 9.54 -3.94 22.72
N PHE A 159 9.50 -4.97 21.87
CA PHE A 159 9.29 -4.82 20.42
C PHE A 159 8.12 -3.86 20.13
N ASP A 160 6.93 -4.14 20.67
CA ASP A 160 5.73 -3.33 20.45
C ASP A 160 5.93 -1.87 20.88
N SER A 161 6.58 -1.62 22.01
CA SER A 161 6.80 -0.24 22.48
C SER A 161 7.83 0.52 21.65
N ALA A 162 8.85 -0.16 21.12
CA ALA A 162 9.81 0.43 20.19
C ALA A 162 9.15 0.69 18.82
N PHE A 163 8.31 -0.24 18.37
CA PHE A 163 7.57 -0.10 17.12
C PHE A 163 6.53 1.02 17.19
N ASP A 164 5.77 1.12 18.29
CA ASP A 164 4.87 2.25 18.54
C ASP A 164 5.62 3.60 18.53
N ALA A 165 6.77 3.68 19.19
CA ALA A 165 7.59 4.91 19.19
C ALA A 165 8.06 5.30 17.78
N PHE A 166 8.48 4.33 16.97
CA PHE A 166 8.82 4.53 15.56
C PHE A 166 7.65 5.10 14.77
N ILE A 167 6.47 4.48 14.86
CA ILE A 167 5.26 4.93 14.16
C ILE A 167 4.86 6.33 14.62
N GLN A 168 4.92 6.63 15.92
CA GLN A 168 4.66 7.98 16.43
C GLN A 168 5.61 9.02 15.83
N GLN A 169 6.89 8.69 15.64
CA GLN A 169 7.86 9.63 15.06
C GLN A 169 7.64 9.84 13.55
N VAL A 170 7.36 8.77 12.80
CA VAL A 170 7.05 8.86 11.36
C VAL A 170 5.72 9.58 11.11
N HIS A 171 4.66 9.25 11.84
CA HIS A 171 3.36 9.92 11.70
C HIS A 171 3.41 11.35 12.23
N GLY A 172 4.26 11.63 13.21
CA GLY A 172 4.56 12.98 13.68
C GLY A 172 5.13 13.87 12.58
N SER A 173 6.10 13.38 11.79
CA SER A 173 6.68 14.16 10.68
C SER A 173 5.68 14.41 9.55
N LEU A 174 4.75 13.48 9.29
CA LEU A 174 3.63 13.69 8.37
C LEU A 174 2.66 14.78 8.86
N ALA A 175 2.38 14.83 10.16
CA ALA A 175 1.51 15.85 10.73
C ALA A 175 2.12 17.26 10.57
N GLU A 176 3.45 17.40 10.65
CA GLU A 176 4.15 18.67 10.43
C GLU A 176 3.97 19.22 9.00
N VAL A 177 3.80 18.33 8.02
CA VAL A 177 3.49 18.66 6.62
C VAL A 177 1.99 18.52 6.28
N ASN A 178 1.13 18.48 7.30
CA ASN A 178 -0.34 18.44 7.19
C ASN A 178 -0.89 17.24 6.39
N LYS A 179 -0.27 16.06 6.55
CA LYS A 179 -0.73 14.82 5.93
C LYS A 179 -1.39 13.91 6.95
N ILE A 180 -2.41 13.21 6.48
CA ILE A 180 -3.09 12.14 7.21
C ILE A 180 -2.47 10.81 6.78
N PRO A 181 -1.96 10.00 7.73
CA PRO A 181 -1.42 8.69 7.40
C PRO A 181 -2.46 7.73 6.84
N VAL A 182 -2.07 6.97 5.82
CA VAL A 182 -2.73 5.77 5.33
C VAL A 182 -1.84 4.58 5.67
N VAL A 183 -2.43 3.47 6.14
CA VAL A 183 -1.70 2.27 6.56
C VAL A 183 -2.42 1.00 6.12
N TRP A 184 -1.70 -0.10 6.01
CA TRP A 184 -2.30 -1.43 5.84
C TRP A 184 -2.93 -1.95 7.14
N GLU A 185 -3.86 -2.91 7.03
CA GLU A 185 -4.72 -3.35 8.13
C GLU A 185 -3.97 -3.99 9.31
N GLU A 186 -2.78 -4.54 9.07
CA GLU A 186 -1.89 -5.13 10.07
C GLU A 186 -1.59 -4.14 11.21
N MET A 187 -1.46 -2.86 10.88
CA MET A 187 -1.23 -1.78 11.85
C MET A 187 -2.35 -1.64 12.88
N VAL A 188 -3.56 -2.10 12.56
CA VAL A 188 -4.72 -2.09 13.45
C VAL A 188 -5.03 -3.47 14.03
N LEU A 189 -4.82 -4.52 13.23
CA LEU A 189 -5.28 -5.88 13.55
C LEU A 189 -4.21 -6.75 14.19
N ASN A 190 -2.92 -6.52 13.88
CA ASN A 190 -1.82 -7.40 14.23
C ASN A 190 -0.84 -6.74 15.21
N HIS A 191 -0.72 -5.41 15.17
CA HIS A 191 0.24 -4.66 15.98
C HIS A 191 -0.44 -3.81 17.05
N ASN A 192 0.26 -3.66 18.19
CA ASN A 192 -0.19 -2.81 19.29
C ASN A 192 0.46 -1.43 19.20
N VAL A 193 0.09 -0.68 18.16
CA VAL A 193 0.55 0.69 17.91
C VAL A 193 -0.58 1.69 18.10
N THR A 194 -0.23 2.90 18.49
CA THR A 194 -1.13 4.03 18.65
C THR A 194 -1.27 4.71 17.29
N LEU A 195 -2.50 4.85 16.80
CA LEU A 195 -2.81 5.56 15.56
C LEU A 195 -3.78 6.70 15.85
N SER A 196 -3.67 7.78 15.06
CA SER A 196 -4.67 8.85 15.11
C SER A 196 -6.02 8.32 14.64
N ASN A 197 -7.12 8.78 15.23
CA ASN A 197 -8.46 8.44 14.71
C ASN A 197 -8.70 8.96 13.28
N GLU A 198 -7.86 9.87 12.79
CA GLU A 198 -7.88 10.31 11.40
C GLU A 198 -7.15 9.34 10.46
N THR A 199 -6.35 8.40 10.95
CA THR A 199 -5.65 7.42 10.12
C THR A 199 -6.65 6.62 9.28
N ILE A 200 -6.26 6.35 8.03
CA ILE A 200 -7.04 5.57 7.08
C ILE A 200 -6.39 4.19 6.97
N VAL A 201 -7.21 3.16 6.91
CA VAL A 201 -6.75 1.77 6.90
C VAL A 201 -7.16 1.09 5.60
N ILE A 202 -6.20 0.52 4.89
CA ILE A 202 -6.46 -0.28 3.68
C ILE A 202 -6.64 -1.74 4.09
N VAL A 203 -7.81 -2.30 3.78
CA VAL A 203 -8.18 -3.69 4.07
C VAL A 203 -7.93 -4.54 2.83
N TRP A 204 -6.97 -5.46 2.92
CA TRP A 204 -6.41 -6.14 1.75
C TRP A 204 -6.38 -7.66 1.84
N THR A 205 -6.21 -8.29 3.01
CA THR A 205 -6.07 -9.77 3.03
C THR A 205 -7.41 -10.47 2.81
N ALA A 206 -8.47 -10.02 3.47
CA ALA A 206 -9.80 -10.60 3.35
C ALA A 206 -10.89 -9.54 3.54
N SER A 207 -11.94 -9.59 2.71
CA SER A 207 -13.04 -8.63 2.77
C SER A 207 -13.71 -8.54 4.14
N GLU A 208 -13.74 -9.64 4.90
CA GLU A 208 -14.29 -9.71 6.26
C GLU A 208 -13.56 -8.86 7.30
N ASN A 209 -12.29 -8.51 7.06
CA ASN A 209 -11.51 -7.70 8.00
C ASN A 209 -12.01 -6.25 8.09
N ALA A 210 -12.77 -5.77 7.09
CA ALA A 210 -13.36 -4.45 7.15
C ALA A 210 -14.26 -4.26 8.37
N ALA A 211 -15.01 -5.29 8.78
CA ALA A 211 -15.81 -5.22 10.00
C ALA A 211 -14.92 -5.06 11.25
N LYS A 212 -13.80 -5.79 11.33
CA LYS A 212 -12.84 -5.74 12.45
C LYS A 212 -12.17 -4.36 12.56
N VAL A 213 -11.81 -3.75 11.42
CA VAL A 213 -11.26 -2.39 11.37
C VAL A 213 -12.33 -1.34 11.70
N ALA A 214 -13.55 -1.50 11.20
CA ALA A 214 -14.65 -0.59 11.49
C ALA A 214 -15.09 -0.63 12.96
N GLU A 215 -14.98 -1.78 13.63
CA GLU A 215 -15.21 -1.92 15.08
C GLU A 215 -14.19 -1.12 15.91
N ARG A 216 -12.99 -0.89 15.36
CA ARG A 216 -11.96 -0.02 15.94
C ARG A 216 -12.17 1.46 15.57
N ASN A 217 -13.24 1.79 14.84
CA ASN A 217 -13.66 3.14 14.45
C ASN A 217 -12.66 3.87 13.52
N PHE A 218 -11.98 3.13 12.65
CA PHE A 218 -11.14 3.69 11.58
C PHE A 218 -11.90 3.80 10.25
N ARG A 219 -11.46 4.75 9.42
CA ARG A 219 -11.90 4.85 8.02
C ARG A 219 -11.19 3.80 7.18
N ILE A 220 -11.87 3.27 6.19
CA ILE A 220 -11.46 2.09 5.43
C ILE A 220 -11.39 2.40 3.93
N VAL A 221 -10.30 1.97 3.31
CA VAL A 221 -10.24 1.69 1.86
C VAL A 221 -10.35 0.18 1.70
N HIS A 222 -11.30 -0.28 0.90
CA HIS A 222 -11.64 -1.70 0.81
C HIS A 222 -11.08 -2.28 -0.49
N GLY A 223 -9.84 -2.78 -0.42
CA GLY A 223 -9.14 -3.41 -1.54
C GLY A 223 -8.82 -4.89 -1.32
N PRO A 224 -9.77 -5.75 -0.90
CA PRO A 224 -9.40 -7.08 -0.44
C PRO A 224 -9.05 -8.06 -1.58
N SER A 225 -8.08 -8.94 -1.33
CA SER A 225 -7.48 -9.90 -2.27
C SER A 225 -8.44 -10.97 -2.76
N ASP A 226 -9.50 -11.23 -2.02
CA ASP A 226 -10.59 -12.09 -2.46
C ASP A 226 -11.40 -11.46 -3.61
N TYR A 227 -11.29 -10.16 -3.90
CA TYR A 227 -12.02 -9.48 -5.00
C TYR A 227 -11.19 -8.59 -5.93
N PHE A 228 -10.23 -7.81 -5.43
CA PHE A 228 -9.65 -6.68 -6.19
C PHE A 228 -8.14 -6.77 -6.49
N TYR A 229 -7.42 -7.78 -5.99
CA TYR A 229 -6.04 -8.02 -6.41
C TYR A 229 -6.00 -8.48 -7.88
N LEU A 230 -5.54 -7.59 -8.77
CA LEU A 230 -5.62 -7.82 -10.21
C LEU A 230 -4.45 -8.67 -10.76
N ASP A 231 -3.41 -8.84 -9.96
CA ASP A 231 -2.22 -9.67 -10.18
C ASP A 231 -2.49 -11.18 -10.02
N CYS A 232 -3.50 -11.56 -9.22
CA CYS A 232 -3.83 -12.97 -8.99
C CYS A 232 -4.16 -13.73 -10.29
N GLY A 233 -3.84 -15.02 -10.31
CA GLY A 233 -4.10 -15.92 -11.43
C GLY A 233 -3.04 -15.88 -12.53
N ALA A 234 -1.92 -15.19 -12.31
CA ALA A 234 -0.77 -15.16 -13.22
C ALA A 234 0.22 -16.33 -13.01
N GLY A 235 0.02 -17.14 -11.96
CA GLY A 235 0.86 -18.28 -11.61
C GLY A 235 1.95 -17.93 -10.59
N GLU A 236 2.73 -18.94 -10.20
CA GLU A 236 3.88 -18.80 -9.32
C GLU A 236 5.09 -18.22 -10.06
N TRP A 237 5.76 -17.24 -9.46
CA TRP A 237 6.96 -16.60 -10.00
C TRP A 237 8.26 -17.08 -9.31
N LEU A 238 8.15 -17.74 -8.16
CA LEU A 238 9.24 -18.27 -7.36
C LEU A 238 9.45 -19.79 -7.52
N GLY A 239 10.70 -20.20 -7.39
CA GLY A 239 11.07 -21.61 -7.30
C GLY A 239 10.89 -22.40 -8.61
N ASN A 240 10.74 -23.72 -8.48
CA ASN A 240 10.62 -24.64 -9.61
C ASN A 240 9.24 -25.33 -9.58
N TRP A 241 8.18 -24.53 -9.62
CA TRP A 241 6.80 -25.00 -9.64
C TRP A 241 6.07 -24.56 -10.92
N PRO A 242 6.30 -25.22 -12.07
CA PRO A 242 5.74 -24.78 -13.36
C PRO A 242 4.21 -24.80 -13.48
N ALA A 243 3.53 -25.48 -12.56
CA ALA A 243 2.07 -25.53 -12.47
C ALA A 243 1.55 -24.81 -11.22
N GLY A 244 2.38 -23.92 -10.66
CA GLY A 244 2.05 -23.14 -9.49
C GLY A 244 1.07 -22.03 -9.78
N ASN A 245 0.25 -21.76 -8.77
CA ASN A 245 -0.70 -20.67 -8.75
C ASN A 245 -0.10 -19.48 -8.01
N SER A 246 -0.62 -18.28 -8.25
CA SER A 246 -0.30 -17.15 -7.38
C SER A 246 -0.92 -17.35 -5.99
N TRP A 247 -0.39 -16.69 -4.97
CA TRP A 247 -0.84 -16.84 -3.58
C TRP A 247 -2.32 -16.50 -3.39
N CYS A 248 -2.84 -15.56 -4.18
CA CYS A 248 -4.21 -15.04 -4.11
C CYS A 248 -5.14 -15.58 -5.22
N ASP A 249 -4.79 -16.69 -5.86
CA ASP A 249 -5.62 -17.34 -6.87
C ASP A 249 -7.09 -17.56 -6.41
N PRO A 250 -8.07 -17.62 -7.34
CA PRO A 250 -7.92 -17.56 -8.80
C PRO A 250 -7.87 -16.12 -9.35
N PHE A 251 -7.65 -15.98 -10.66
CA PHE A 251 -7.81 -14.72 -11.40
C PHE A 251 -9.15 -14.04 -11.08
N LYS A 252 -9.08 -12.78 -10.63
CA LYS A 252 -10.28 -11.98 -10.34
C LYS A 252 -10.86 -11.46 -11.64
N THR A 253 -11.95 -12.08 -12.09
CA THR A 253 -12.69 -11.61 -13.27
C THR A 253 -13.47 -10.34 -12.94
N TRP A 254 -13.80 -9.53 -13.95
CA TRP A 254 -14.66 -8.35 -13.75
C TRP A 254 -16.02 -8.72 -13.13
N GLN A 255 -16.55 -9.92 -13.44
CA GLN A 255 -17.84 -10.38 -12.88
C GLN A 255 -17.70 -10.65 -11.38
N HIS A 256 -16.61 -11.29 -10.98
CA HIS A 256 -16.32 -11.56 -9.58
C HIS A 256 -16.14 -10.26 -8.80
N ALA A 257 -15.30 -9.35 -9.29
CA ALA A 257 -15.10 -8.03 -8.69
C ALA A 257 -16.42 -7.23 -8.59
N TYR A 258 -17.29 -7.27 -9.61
CA TYR A 258 -18.57 -6.56 -9.61
C TYR A 258 -19.61 -7.15 -8.62
N THR A 259 -19.45 -8.40 -8.19
CA THR A 259 -20.34 -9.00 -7.18
C THR A 259 -20.01 -8.60 -5.74
N PHE A 260 -18.96 -7.81 -5.54
CA PHE A 260 -18.57 -7.33 -4.23
C PHE A 260 -19.62 -6.38 -3.63
N ASP A 261 -20.01 -6.64 -2.39
CA ASP A 261 -20.84 -5.73 -1.58
C ASP A 261 -19.92 -4.98 -0.60
N PRO A 262 -19.61 -3.69 -0.85
CA PRO A 262 -18.68 -2.91 -0.02
C PRO A 262 -19.23 -2.62 1.39
N LEU A 263 -20.50 -2.93 1.65
CA LEU A 263 -21.16 -2.72 2.96
C LEU A 263 -21.43 -4.02 3.71
N ALA A 264 -21.00 -5.16 3.15
CA ALA A 264 -21.21 -6.46 3.77
C ALA A 264 -20.61 -6.50 5.19
N ASN A 265 -21.40 -6.99 6.15
CA ASN A 265 -21.03 -7.11 7.57
C ASN A 265 -20.75 -5.78 8.30
N LEU A 266 -21.06 -4.63 7.70
CA LEU A 266 -21.01 -3.33 8.36
C LEU A 266 -22.39 -2.93 8.91
N THR A 267 -22.41 -2.19 10.01
CA THR A 267 -23.63 -1.54 10.50
C THR A 267 -23.96 -0.30 9.65
N SER A 268 -25.20 0.18 9.73
CA SER A 268 -25.62 1.42 9.03
C SER A 268 -24.75 2.62 9.38
N ASP A 269 -24.30 2.69 10.63
CA ASP A 269 -23.51 3.81 11.14
C ASP A 269 -22.04 3.72 10.65
N GLN A 270 -21.55 2.50 10.41
CA GLN A 270 -20.21 2.22 9.88
C GLN A 270 -20.10 2.41 8.36
N ALA A 271 -21.21 2.45 7.62
CA ALA A 271 -21.17 2.61 6.16
C ALA A 271 -20.42 3.88 5.71
N SER A 272 -20.43 4.93 6.54
CA SER A 272 -19.71 6.18 6.29
C SER A 272 -18.18 6.08 6.42
N LEU A 273 -17.66 4.96 6.93
CA LEU A 273 -16.23 4.72 7.08
C LEU A 273 -15.59 4.20 5.79
N VAL A 274 -16.37 3.65 4.84
CA VAL A 274 -15.85 3.12 3.56
C VAL A 274 -15.62 4.26 2.57
N MET A 275 -14.39 4.38 2.05
CA MET A 275 -13.99 5.53 1.21
C MET A 275 -13.72 5.18 -0.26
N GLY A 276 -13.47 3.93 -0.61
CA GLY A 276 -13.13 3.52 -1.97
C GLY A 276 -12.41 2.17 -2.03
N ASP A 277 -11.84 1.86 -3.19
CA ASP A 277 -10.95 0.71 -3.45
C ASP A 277 -9.51 1.14 -3.74
N ASP A 278 -8.62 0.14 -3.81
CA ASP A 278 -7.25 0.29 -4.28
C ASP A 278 -6.84 -0.86 -5.22
N PRO A 279 -7.08 -0.73 -6.54
CA PRO A 279 -6.70 -1.77 -7.50
C PRO A 279 -5.24 -1.63 -7.95
N GLN A 280 -4.46 -2.69 -7.80
CA GLN A 280 -3.04 -2.74 -8.19
C GLN A 280 -2.86 -3.30 -9.62
N SER A 281 -2.03 -2.68 -10.49
CA SER A 281 -1.42 -3.20 -11.75
C SER A 281 -1.39 -2.19 -12.94
N LEU A 282 -0.97 -2.61 -14.15
CA LEU A 282 -0.92 -1.82 -15.42
C LEU A 282 -2.03 -2.14 -16.43
N ASP A 283 -2.18 -1.30 -17.48
CA ASP A 283 -3.30 -1.21 -18.42
C ASP A 283 -4.05 -2.49 -18.83
N SER A 284 -3.39 -3.53 -19.36
CA SER A 284 -4.09 -4.76 -19.82
C SER A 284 -4.53 -5.68 -18.67
N THR A 285 -3.89 -5.53 -17.52
CA THR A 285 -4.23 -6.21 -16.27
C THR A 285 -5.34 -5.42 -15.57
N VAL A 286 -5.25 -4.09 -15.57
CA VAL A 286 -6.18 -3.18 -14.91
C VAL A 286 -7.51 -3.09 -15.65
N TRP A 287 -7.49 -2.79 -16.94
CA TRP A 287 -8.71 -2.51 -17.70
C TRP A 287 -9.17 -3.72 -18.50
N PRO A 288 -10.48 -4.03 -18.52
CA PRO A 288 -11.59 -3.26 -17.96
C PRO A 288 -11.94 -3.63 -16.51
N ARG A 289 -11.16 -4.44 -15.80
CA ARG A 289 -11.51 -4.95 -14.45
C ARG A 289 -11.65 -3.84 -13.41
N ALA A 290 -10.75 -2.86 -13.38
CA ALA A 290 -10.85 -1.73 -12.45
C ALA A 290 -12.13 -0.89 -12.65
N ALA A 291 -12.75 -0.93 -13.84
CA ALA A 291 -14.02 -0.24 -14.07
C ALA A 291 -15.20 -0.88 -13.31
N SER A 292 -15.16 -2.19 -13.02
CA SER A 292 -16.20 -2.78 -12.17
C SER A 292 -16.11 -2.25 -10.75
N SER A 293 -14.89 -2.13 -10.23
CA SER A 293 -14.67 -1.56 -8.90
C SER A 293 -15.12 -0.10 -8.85
N ALA A 294 -14.78 0.69 -9.86
CA ALA A 294 -15.23 2.08 -9.97
C ALA A 294 -16.77 2.23 -9.88
N GLU A 295 -17.55 1.36 -10.55
CA GLU A 295 -19.03 1.41 -10.46
C GLU A 295 -19.55 0.93 -9.09
N THR A 296 -18.91 -0.10 -8.51
CA THR A 296 -19.22 -0.61 -7.16
C THR A 296 -19.07 0.48 -6.10
N PHE A 297 -17.94 1.18 -6.07
CA PHE A 297 -17.70 2.24 -5.08
C PHE A 297 -18.36 3.58 -5.42
N TRP A 298 -18.73 3.82 -6.69
CA TRP A 298 -19.46 5.03 -7.08
C TRP A 298 -20.94 4.99 -6.72
N THR A 299 -21.59 3.84 -6.89
CA THR A 299 -23.05 3.71 -6.73
C THR A 299 -23.46 2.90 -5.50
N ALA A 300 -22.65 1.94 -5.07
CA ALA A 300 -22.93 0.90 -4.07
C ALA A 300 -24.16 0.00 -4.33
N THR A 301 -25.22 0.55 -4.94
CA THR A 301 -26.50 -0.10 -5.23
C THR A 301 -27.05 0.40 -6.57
N GLN A 302 -28.04 -0.30 -7.11
CA GLN A 302 -28.82 0.20 -8.23
C GLN A 302 -29.64 1.43 -7.84
N ALA A 303 -30.15 2.18 -8.83
CA ALA A 303 -30.92 3.39 -8.59
C ALA A 303 -32.22 3.18 -7.77
N ASP A 304 -32.74 1.95 -7.73
CA ASP A 304 -33.90 1.56 -6.93
C ASP A 304 -33.52 1.02 -5.53
N GLY A 305 -32.23 1.04 -5.17
CA GLY A 305 -31.69 0.56 -3.91
C GLY A 305 -31.44 -0.96 -3.85
N SER A 306 -31.66 -1.68 -4.95
CA SER A 306 -31.33 -3.12 -5.02
C SER A 306 -29.83 -3.35 -5.22
N ALA A 307 -29.36 -4.56 -4.92
CA ALA A 307 -27.96 -4.95 -5.12
C ALA A 307 -27.55 -4.87 -6.60
N LEU A 308 -26.26 -4.61 -6.86
CA LEU A 308 -25.71 -4.56 -8.21
C LEU A 308 -25.88 -5.91 -8.93
N ASP A 309 -26.28 -5.88 -10.22
CA ASP A 309 -26.51 -7.08 -11.04
C ASP A 309 -25.59 -7.12 -12.26
N VAL A 310 -24.75 -8.15 -12.34
CA VAL A 310 -23.82 -8.42 -13.44
C VAL A 310 -24.49 -8.47 -14.82
N ASN A 311 -25.75 -8.90 -14.91
CA ASN A 311 -26.48 -8.96 -16.19
C ASN A 311 -26.74 -7.56 -16.76
N THR A 312 -27.01 -6.60 -15.87
CA THR A 312 -27.24 -5.21 -16.28
C THR A 312 -25.94 -4.48 -16.56
N ALA A 313 -24.84 -4.85 -15.90
CA ALA A 313 -23.51 -4.26 -16.06
C ALA A 313 -22.79 -4.72 -17.33
N LEU A 314 -22.98 -5.98 -17.75
CA LEU A 314 -22.31 -6.57 -18.91
C LEU A 314 -22.31 -5.68 -20.17
N PRO A 315 -23.46 -5.17 -20.68
CA PRO A 315 -23.45 -4.33 -21.88
C PRO A 315 -22.68 -3.01 -21.68
N ARG A 316 -22.75 -2.39 -20.48
CA ARG A 316 -22.04 -1.14 -20.17
C ARG A 316 -20.52 -1.37 -20.14
N LEU A 317 -20.08 -2.47 -19.51
CA LEU A 317 -18.66 -2.78 -19.42
C LEU A 317 -18.05 -3.13 -20.79
N GLN A 318 -18.81 -3.83 -21.66
CA GLN A 318 -18.37 -4.09 -23.03
C GLN A 318 -18.20 -2.78 -23.82
N GLU A 319 -19.17 -1.87 -23.73
CA GLU A 319 -19.06 -0.55 -24.37
C GLU A 319 -17.85 0.24 -23.86
N LEU A 320 -17.64 0.26 -22.54
CA LEU A 320 -16.48 0.91 -21.94
C LEU A 320 -15.16 0.30 -22.42
N ARG A 321 -15.06 -1.03 -22.49
CA ARG A 321 -13.85 -1.71 -22.97
C ARG A 321 -13.48 -1.28 -24.40
N TYR A 322 -14.45 -1.03 -25.27
CA TYR A 322 -14.17 -0.52 -26.62
C TYR A 322 -13.80 0.97 -26.65
N ARG A 323 -14.19 1.71 -25.61
CA ARG A 323 -13.93 3.15 -25.47
C ARG A 323 -12.54 3.43 -24.89
N LEU A 324 -12.05 2.53 -24.03
CA LEU A 324 -10.68 2.50 -23.52
C LEU A 324 -9.72 2.05 -24.64
#